data_AF-A0A7J2I0I7-F1
#
_entry.id   AF-A0A7J2I0I7-F1
#
_cell.length_a   1.000
_cell.length_b   1.000
_cell.length_c   1.000
_cell.angle_alpha   90.00
_cell.angle_beta   90.00
_cell.angle_gamma   90.00
#
_symmetry.space_group_name_H-M   'P 1'
#
loop_
_entity.id
_entity.type
_entity.pdbx_description
1 polymer ?
#
loop_
_entity_poly.entity_id
_entity_poly.type
_entity_poly.pdbx_seq_one_letter_code
_entity_poly.pdbx_strand_id
1 'polypeptide(L)'
;VQPGSEVKVGEVSVKVEKCNHPPATTPVSFIITSEDGVKLFHTADSLPFPEMASLGETEKFDVVFCTVGIAPGTSPETAVEIARLTKPKVAVPYHTGSLEDQKKFEELLKKEMPNVTCLIPEVNKIYQVSKRV
;
A
#
# COMPACT_ATOMS: atom_id res chain seq x y z
N VAL A 1 4.94 -2.84 -19.17
CA VAL A 1 5.94 -2.73 -18.09
C VAL A 1 5.95 -4.03 -17.30
N GLN A 2 7.05 -4.38 -16.64
CA GLN A 2 7.21 -5.66 -15.92
C GLN A 2 7.86 -5.42 -14.54
N PRO A 3 7.70 -6.32 -13.56
CA PRO A 3 8.37 -6.19 -12.26
C PRO A 3 9.87 -5.93 -12.41
N GLY A 4 10.39 -4.98 -11.62
CA GLY A 4 11.78 -4.50 -11.69
C GLY A 4 12.02 -3.37 -12.71
N SER A 5 11.05 -3.03 -13.57
CA SER A 5 11.16 -1.85 -14.43
C SER A 5 10.83 -0.56 -13.68
N GLU A 6 11.43 0.54 -14.10
CA GLU A 6 11.16 1.88 -13.59
C GLU A 6 10.96 2.86 -14.75
N VAL A 7 9.99 3.76 -14.61
CA VAL A 7 9.68 4.82 -15.56
C VAL A 7 9.66 6.16 -14.83
N LYS A 8 10.20 7.21 -15.44
CA LYS A 8 10.08 8.59 -14.94
C LYS A 8 8.96 9.32 -15.66
N VAL A 9 8.15 10.04 -14.90
CA VAL A 9 7.11 10.95 -15.40
C VAL A 9 7.41 12.33 -14.81
N GLY A 10 8.15 13.15 -15.56
CA GLY A 10 8.74 14.37 -15.00
C GLY A 10 9.73 14.04 -13.88
N GLU A 11 9.53 14.62 -12.70
CA GLU A 11 10.34 14.40 -11.50
C GLU A 11 9.87 13.20 -10.65
N VAL A 12 8.70 12.64 -10.97
CA VAL A 12 8.14 11.47 -10.28
C VAL A 12 8.74 10.18 -10.87
N SER A 13 9.14 9.24 -10.01
CA SER A 13 9.51 7.89 -10.44
C SER A 13 8.44 6.86 -10.11
N VAL A 14 8.20 5.94 -11.04
CA VAL A 14 7.24 4.85 -10.92
C VAL A 14 7.97 3.54 -11.17
N LYS A 15 8.20 2.79 -10.09
CA LYS A 15 8.82 1.46 -10.12
C LYS A 15 7.73 0.39 -10.07
N VAL A 16 7.87 -0.61 -10.91
CA VAL A 16 6.92 -1.71 -11.06
C VAL A 16 7.38 -2.89 -10.22
N GLU A 17 6.49 -3.43 -9.40
CA GLU A 17 6.78 -4.52 -8.47
C GLU A 17 5.81 -5.69 -8.66
N LYS A 18 6.16 -6.83 -8.05
CA LYS A 18 5.34 -8.04 -8.02
C LYS A 18 3.96 -7.75 -7.41
N CYS A 19 2.92 -8.37 -7.94
CA CYS A 19 1.57 -8.37 -7.38
C CYS A 19 1.07 -9.81 -7.26
N ASN A 20 0.62 -10.20 -6.07
CA ASN A 20 0.06 -11.52 -5.79
C ASN A 20 -1.45 -11.47 -5.99
N HIS A 21 -1.88 -11.49 -7.26
CA HIS A 21 -3.28 -11.53 -7.64
C HIS A 21 -3.53 -12.67 -8.64
N PRO A 22 -3.67 -13.92 -8.15
CA PRO A 22 -3.74 -15.12 -8.99
C PRO A 22 -4.76 -15.10 -10.15
N PRO A 23 -5.93 -14.43 -10.03
CA PRO A 23 -6.88 -14.35 -11.15
C PRO A 23 -6.37 -13.57 -12.38
N ALA A 24 -5.39 -12.66 -12.21
CA ALA A 24 -4.86 -11.89 -13.33
C ALA A 24 -3.65 -12.56 -13.99
N THR A 25 -3.52 -12.36 -15.31
CA THR A 25 -2.43 -12.93 -16.11
C THR A 25 -1.08 -12.27 -15.83
N THR A 26 -1.04 -10.93 -15.74
CA THR A 26 0.19 -10.15 -15.54
C THR A 26 -0.03 -8.99 -14.56
N PRO A 27 -0.44 -9.25 -13.31
CA PRO A 27 -0.68 -8.18 -12.34
C PRO A 27 0.64 -7.54 -11.89
N VAL A 28 0.61 -6.24 -11.63
CA VAL A 28 1.74 -5.48 -11.09
C VAL A 28 1.28 -4.53 -10.00
N SER A 29 2.18 -4.23 -9.07
CA SER A 29 2.03 -3.18 -8.06
C SER A 29 3.02 -2.06 -8.37
N PHE A 30 2.87 -0.90 -7.71
CA PHE A 30 3.68 0.27 -8.03
C PHE A 30 4.25 0.92 -6.78
N ILE A 31 5.54 1.22 -6.82
CA ILE A 31 6.17 2.16 -5.89
C ILE A 31 6.29 3.49 -6.63
N ILE A 32 5.71 4.54 -6.06
CA ILE A 32 5.72 5.89 -6.59
C ILE A 32 6.57 6.75 -5.66
N THR A 33 7.56 7.43 -6.23
CA THR A 33 8.38 8.42 -5.49
C THR A 33 8.05 9.80 -6.04
N SER A 34 7.52 10.67 -5.19
CA SER A 34 7.22 12.08 -5.54
C SER A 34 8.49 12.92 -5.71
N GLU A 35 8.32 14.13 -6.22
CA GLU A 35 9.36 15.14 -6.38
C GLU A 35 10.05 15.52 -5.05
N ASP A 36 9.32 15.48 -3.92
CA ASP A 36 9.84 15.71 -2.57
C ASP A 36 10.28 14.41 -1.86
N GLY A 37 10.31 13.30 -2.58
CA GLY A 37 10.85 12.02 -2.13
C GLY A 37 9.91 11.19 -1.24
N VAL A 38 8.63 11.52 -1.12
CA VAL A 38 7.62 10.66 -0.48
C VAL A 38 7.52 9.36 -1.28
N LYS A 39 7.65 8.22 -0.59
CA LYS A 39 7.54 6.89 -1.20
C LYS A 39 6.22 6.25 -0.85
N LEU A 40 5.38 6.06 -1.86
CA LEU A 40 4.07 5.42 -1.79
C LEU A 40 4.14 4.02 -2.42
N PHE A 41 3.59 3.02 -1.76
CA PHE A 41 3.39 1.70 -2.35
C PHE A 41 1.89 1.45 -2.60
N HIS A 42 1.52 1.34 -3.88
CA HIS A 42 0.18 0.99 -4.32
C HIS A 42 0.12 -0.51 -4.64
N THR A 43 -0.56 -1.28 -3.79
CA THR A 43 -0.52 -2.75 -3.85
C THR A 43 -1.43 -3.37 -4.91
N ALA A 44 -2.23 -2.57 -5.64
CA ALA A 44 -3.22 -3.07 -6.60
C ALA A 44 -4.12 -4.12 -5.93
N ASP A 45 -4.55 -5.19 -6.60
CA ASP A 45 -5.43 -6.19 -5.99
C ASP A 45 -4.64 -7.32 -5.28
N SER A 46 -3.42 -7.02 -4.81
CA SER A 46 -2.49 -8.00 -4.27
C SER A 46 -2.91 -8.52 -2.89
N LEU A 47 -2.81 -9.83 -2.72
CA LEU A 47 -2.62 -10.45 -1.41
C LEU A 47 -1.20 -10.14 -0.86
N PRO A 48 -0.97 -10.24 0.45
CA PRO A 48 0.39 -10.19 0.98
C PRO A 48 1.28 -11.31 0.39
N PHE A 49 2.58 -11.03 0.31
CA PHE A 49 3.60 -12.01 -0.07
C PHE A 49 4.93 -11.70 0.63
N PRO A 50 5.76 -12.72 0.96
CA PRO A 50 6.93 -12.53 1.82
C PRO A 50 7.93 -11.47 1.35
N GLU A 51 8.10 -11.31 0.03
CA GLU A 51 9.06 -10.35 -0.55
C GLU A 51 8.68 -8.88 -0.26
N MET A 52 7.43 -8.59 0.14
CA MET A 52 7.04 -7.27 0.64
C MET A 52 7.86 -6.84 1.86
N ALA A 53 8.36 -7.78 2.68
CA ALA A 53 9.21 -7.47 3.82
C ALA A 53 10.54 -6.85 3.39
N SER A 54 11.19 -7.45 2.38
CA SER A 54 12.43 -6.92 1.80
C SER A 54 12.19 -5.56 1.15
N LEU A 55 11.05 -5.38 0.46
CA LEU A 55 10.67 -4.07 -0.10
C LEU A 55 10.51 -3.01 0.99
N GLY A 56 9.82 -3.32 2.10
CA GLY A 56 9.67 -2.40 3.22
C GLY A 56 11.03 -1.99 3.83
N GLU A 57 11.97 -2.93 3.90
CA GLU A 57 13.32 -2.67 4.39
C GLU A 57 14.15 -1.79 3.45
N THR A 58 14.07 -2.02 2.14
CA THR A 58 14.86 -1.29 1.14
C THR A 58 14.26 0.06 0.79
N GLU A 59 12.94 0.13 0.66
CA GLU A 59 12.26 1.32 0.13
C GLU A 59 11.93 2.33 1.22
N LYS A 60 11.67 1.88 2.46
CA LYS A 60 11.26 2.73 3.59
C LYS A 60 10.01 3.56 3.26
N PHE A 61 8.89 2.88 3.04
CA PHE A 61 7.65 3.51 2.62
C PHE A 61 7.11 4.53 3.63
N ASP A 62 6.66 5.66 3.12
CA ASP A 62 5.95 6.66 3.91
C ASP A 62 4.45 6.32 3.93
N VAL A 63 3.92 5.88 2.80
CA VAL A 63 2.51 5.54 2.64
C VAL A 63 2.38 4.18 1.94
N VAL A 64 1.56 3.28 2.47
CA VAL A 64 1.17 2.05 1.78
C VAL A 64 -0.34 1.98 1.68
N PHE A 65 -0.83 1.80 0.46
CA PHE A 65 -2.23 1.48 0.20
C PHE A 65 -2.38 -0.03 0.38
N CYS A 66 -3.14 -0.44 1.39
CA CYS A 66 -3.35 -1.82 1.78
C CYS A 66 -4.73 -2.28 1.25
N THR A 67 -4.73 -3.20 0.30
CA THR A 67 -5.96 -3.65 -0.37
C THR A 67 -6.86 -4.40 0.59
N VAL A 68 -8.08 -3.91 0.72
CA VAL A 68 -9.17 -4.50 1.48
C VAL A 68 -10.33 -4.73 0.52
N GLY A 69 -11.12 -5.77 0.73
CA GLY A 69 -12.44 -5.88 0.12
C GLY A 69 -12.52 -6.76 -1.11
N ILE A 70 -12.91 -6.19 -2.26
CA ILE A 70 -13.59 -6.96 -3.31
C ILE A 70 -12.67 -7.88 -4.14
N ALA A 71 -11.36 -7.70 -4.02
CA ALA A 71 -10.41 -8.58 -4.69
C ALA A 71 -10.41 -9.97 -4.01
N PRO A 72 -10.38 -11.08 -4.79
CA PRO A 72 -10.46 -12.42 -4.22
C PRO A 72 -9.42 -12.69 -3.13
N GLY A 73 -9.90 -13.05 -1.93
CA GLY A 73 -9.07 -13.37 -0.77
C GLY A 73 -8.60 -12.17 0.04
N THR A 74 -8.84 -10.93 -0.41
CA THR A 74 -8.48 -9.74 0.38
C THR A 74 -9.47 -9.52 1.53
N SER A 75 -8.95 -9.08 2.67
CA SER A 75 -9.68 -8.82 3.91
C SER A 75 -8.90 -7.82 4.78
N PRO A 76 -9.53 -7.24 5.82
CA PRO A 76 -8.83 -6.41 6.79
C PRO A 76 -7.57 -7.07 7.37
N GLU A 77 -7.61 -8.37 7.67
CA GLU A 77 -6.48 -9.14 8.20
C GLU A 77 -5.34 -9.23 7.18
N THR A 78 -5.65 -9.54 5.92
CA THR A 78 -4.61 -9.58 4.86
C THR A 78 -4.00 -8.21 4.58
N ALA A 79 -4.77 -7.14 4.75
CA ALA A 79 -4.29 -5.76 4.61
C ALA A 79 -3.37 -5.37 5.77
N VAL A 80 -3.67 -5.81 7.01
CA VAL A 80 -2.77 -5.62 8.16
C VAL A 80 -1.45 -6.37 7.94
N GLU A 81 -1.51 -7.58 7.35
CA GLU A 81 -0.30 -8.31 6.97
C GLU A 81 0.55 -7.56 5.93
N ILE A 82 -0.08 -6.91 4.94
CA ILE A 82 0.62 -6.01 4.01
C ILE A 82 1.33 -4.89 4.79
N ALA A 83 0.64 -4.22 5.72
CA ALA A 83 1.23 -3.17 6.54
C ALA A 83 2.38 -3.71 7.42
N ARG A 84 2.24 -4.91 7.97
CA ARG A 84 3.25 -5.58 8.81
C ARG A 84 4.53 -5.89 8.04
N LEU A 85 4.39 -6.39 6.81
CA LEU A 85 5.52 -6.68 5.94
C LEU A 85 6.20 -5.38 5.48
N THR A 86 5.42 -4.39 5.06
CA THR A 86 5.95 -3.16 4.44
C THR A 86 6.40 -2.09 5.44
N LYS A 87 5.95 -2.15 6.70
CA LYS A 87 6.28 -1.26 7.82
C LYS A 87 6.21 0.24 7.46
N PRO A 88 5.09 0.74 6.91
CA PRO A 88 4.98 2.14 6.51
C PRO A 88 4.82 3.06 7.71
N LYS A 89 4.97 4.37 7.49
CA LYS A 89 4.55 5.39 8.47
C LYS A 89 3.03 5.57 8.48
N VAL A 90 2.41 5.51 7.31
CA VAL A 90 0.95 5.63 7.10
C VAL A 90 0.44 4.43 6.31
N ALA A 91 -0.60 3.77 6.80
CA ALA A 91 -1.30 2.71 6.09
C ALA A 91 -2.73 3.15 5.74
N VAL A 92 -3.13 2.91 4.50
CA VAL A 92 -4.42 3.35 3.94
C VAL A 92 -5.21 2.12 3.49
N PRO A 93 -6.30 1.70 4.18
CA PRO A 93 -7.18 0.67 3.66
C PRO A 93 -7.94 1.21 2.44
N TYR A 94 -7.98 0.47 1.34
CA TYR A 94 -8.69 0.88 0.12
C TYR A 94 -9.28 -0.34 -0.63
N HIS A 95 -9.88 -0.11 -1.81
CA HIS A 95 -10.51 -1.13 -2.66
C HIS A 95 -11.76 -1.81 -2.05
N THR A 96 -12.39 -1.12 -1.09
CA THR A 96 -13.66 -1.48 -0.47
C THR A 96 -14.56 -0.25 -0.34
N GLY A 97 -15.86 -0.43 -0.55
CA GLY A 97 -16.90 0.55 -0.18
C GLY A 97 -17.42 0.38 1.25
N SER A 98 -16.93 -0.63 1.98
CA SER A 98 -17.35 -0.94 3.35
C SER A 98 -16.56 -0.13 4.36
N LEU A 99 -17.22 0.83 5.01
CA LEU A 99 -16.64 1.54 6.15
C LEU A 99 -16.36 0.61 7.34
N GLU A 100 -17.13 -0.48 7.47
CA GLU A 100 -16.93 -1.49 8.50
C GLU A 100 -15.57 -2.19 8.32
N ASP A 101 -15.25 -2.61 7.09
CA ASP A 101 -13.96 -3.25 6.79
C ASP A 101 -12.78 -2.30 7.04
N GLN A 102 -12.92 -1.03 6.66
CA GLN A 102 -11.90 -0.01 6.89
C GLN A 102 -11.66 0.24 8.39
N LYS A 103 -12.73 0.26 9.20
CA LYS A 103 -12.64 0.39 10.66
C LYS A 103 -12.05 -0.86 11.30
N LYS A 104 -12.41 -2.05 10.82
CA LYS A 104 -11.82 -3.31 11.28
C LYS A 104 -10.32 -3.37 10.98
N PHE A 105 -9.90 -2.91 9.80
CA PHE A 105 -8.48 -2.75 9.48
C PHE A 105 -7.79 -1.81 10.47
N GLU A 106 -8.39 -0.64 10.75
CA GLU A 106 -7.82 0.32 11.70
C GLU A 106 -7.65 -0.27 13.10
N GLU A 107 -8.65 -1.00 13.61
CA GLU A 107 -8.61 -1.65 14.92
C GLU A 107 -7.46 -2.67 15.01
N LEU A 108 -7.37 -3.56 14.02
CA LEU A 108 -6.33 -4.57 13.95
C LEU A 108 -4.94 -3.95 13.80
N LEU A 109 -4.79 -2.94 12.94
CA LEU A 109 -3.53 -2.22 12.75
C LEU A 109 -3.07 -1.54 14.04
N LYS A 110 -3.96 -0.88 14.79
CA LYS A 110 -3.62 -0.24 16.07
C LYS A 110 -3.16 -1.26 17.12
N LYS A 111 -3.74 -2.46 17.10
CA LYS A 111 -3.38 -3.54 18.03
C LYS A 111 -1.98 -4.11 17.73
N GLU A 112 -1.65 -4.31 16.47
CA GLU A 112 -0.39 -4.94 16.05
C GLU A 112 0.76 -3.94 15.85
N MET A 113 0.43 -2.73 15.39
CA MET A 113 1.37 -1.72 14.91
C MET A 113 0.96 -0.31 15.40
N PRO A 114 0.96 -0.06 16.72
CA PRO A 114 0.45 1.20 17.30
C PRO A 114 1.19 2.46 16.84
N ASN A 115 2.40 2.32 16.28
CA ASN A 115 3.19 3.43 15.76
C ASN A 115 2.89 3.79 14.29
N VAL A 116 2.07 2.99 13.60
CA VAL A 116 1.66 3.27 12.22
C VAL A 116 0.35 4.01 12.21
N THR A 117 0.32 5.14 11.52
CA THR A 117 -0.90 5.95 11.36
C THR A 117 -1.84 5.24 10.38
N CYS A 118 -3.05 4.91 10.83
CA CYS A 118 -4.13 4.53 9.93
C CYS A 118 -4.79 5.78 9.35
N LEU A 119 -4.84 5.89 8.02
CA LEU A 119 -5.61 6.93 7.34
C LEU A 119 -6.77 6.27 6.60
N ILE A 120 -7.98 6.39 7.15
CA ILE A 120 -9.21 5.96 6.45
C ILE A 120 -9.58 7.04 5.43
N PRO A 121 -9.55 6.74 4.12
CA PRO A 121 -9.80 7.75 3.10
C PRO A 121 -11.30 8.03 2.93
N GLU A 122 -11.65 9.30 2.78
CA GLU A 122 -12.99 9.75 2.39
C GLU A 122 -13.07 9.92 0.87
N VAL A 123 -14.16 9.44 0.27
CA VAL A 123 -14.40 9.58 -1.17
C VAL A 123 -14.42 11.06 -1.55
N ASN A 124 -13.70 11.42 -2.62
CA ASN A 124 -13.53 12.78 -3.13
C ASN A 124 -12.76 13.76 -2.21
N LYS A 125 -12.14 13.29 -1.14
CA LYS A 125 -11.28 14.13 -0.29
C LYS A 125 -9.83 14.05 -0.73
N ILE A 126 -9.17 15.21 -0.80
CA ILE A 126 -7.75 15.31 -1.10
C ILE A 126 -6.96 15.20 0.21
N TYR A 127 -5.95 14.32 0.21
CA TYR A 127 -5.00 14.17 1.29
C TYR A 127 -3.61 14.61 0.80
N GLN A 128 -2.91 15.39 1.61
CA GLN A 128 -1.55 15.83 1.32
C GLN A 128 -0.59 15.16 2.28
N VAL A 129 0.46 14.56 1.73
CA VAL A 129 1.58 13.98 2.47
C VAL A 129 2.84 14.63 1.93
N SER A 130 3.73 15.06 2.82
CA SER A 130 5.03 15.63 2.45
C SER A 130 6.12 15.12 3.39
N LYS A 131 7.35 15.05 2.88
CA LYS A 131 8.52 14.85 3.73
C LYS A 131 8.99 16.19 4.25
N ARG A 132 9.10 16.32 5.58
CA ARG A 132 9.89 17.39 6.17
C ARG A 132 11.37 17.04 5.94
N VAL A 133 12.04 17.90 5.18
CA VAL A 133 13.49 17.87 4.97
C VAL A 133 14.18 18.38 6.23
#